data_AF-A0A0B1TSS1-F1
#
_entry.id   AF-A0A0B1TSS1-F1
#
_cell.length_a   1.000
_cell.length_b   1.000
_cell.length_c   1.000
_cell.angle_alpha   90.00
_cell.angle_beta   90.00
_cell.angle_gamma   90.00
#
_symmetry.space_group_name_H-M   'P 1'
#
loop_
_entity.id
_entity.type
_entity.pdbx_description
1 polymer ?
#
loop_
_entity_poly.entity_id
_entity_poly.type
_entity_poly.pdbx_seq_one_letter_code
_entity_poly.pdbx_strand_id
1 'polypeptide(L)'
;MYWSLKCDVAEDLKLCLPCEAVIVAVILSTVDHLEYRDVIRRTWTSPKHSKAVQCGHIVIYFIIAAPRDSYDMSRLIAEQEQYNDLIVTDVHESYENLVLKL
;
A
#
# COMPACT_ATOMS: atom_id res chain seq x y z
N MET A 1 -1.44 -37.92 -3.28
CA MET A 1 -2.15 -37.29 -4.41
C MET A 1 -3.62 -37.11 -4.02
N TYR A 2 -3.89 -36.15 -3.14
CA TYR A 2 -5.22 -35.72 -2.67
C TYR A 2 -4.98 -34.22 -2.35
N TRP A 3 -5.71 -33.25 -2.89
CA TRP A 3 -7.17 -33.10 -2.90
C TRP A 3 -7.68 -32.44 -4.18
N SER A 4 -8.82 -32.94 -4.63
CA SER A 4 -9.73 -32.30 -5.58
C SER A 4 -10.70 -31.43 -4.78
N LEU A 5 -10.87 -30.15 -5.16
CA LEU A 5 -12.02 -29.35 -4.79
C LEU A 5 -12.64 -28.78 -6.06
N LYS A 6 -13.83 -29.29 -6.35
CA LYS A 6 -14.71 -28.93 -7.45
C LYS A 6 -15.17 -27.49 -7.32
N CYS A 7 -15.02 -26.72 -8.39
CA CYS A 7 -15.77 -25.48 -8.62
C CYS A 7 -17.09 -25.84 -9.32
N ASP A 8 -17.95 -26.61 -8.66
CA ASP A 8 -19.27 -26.93 -9.18
C ASP A 8 -20.32 -26.26 -8.28
N VAL A 9 -21.08 -25.35 -8.90
CA VAL A 9 -22.32 -24.70 -8.41
C VAL A 9 -22.15 -23.48 -7.49
N ALA A 10 -21.99 -22.29 -8.08
CA ALA A 10 -22.65 -21.05 -7.66
C ALA A 10 -22.42 -19.96 -8.71
N GLU A 11 -23.45 -19.18 -9.03
CA GLU A 11 -23.47 -18.02 -9.93
C GLU A 11 -22.64 -16.81 -9.44
N ASP A 12 -21.51 -17.04 -8.75
CA ASP A 12 -20.63 -15.99 -8.28
C ASP A 12 -19.16 -16.34 -8.61
N LEU A 13 -18.76 -15.97 -9.83
CA LEU A 13 -17.42 -16.17 -10.40
C LEU A 13 -16.27 -15.48 -9.63
N LYS A 14 -16.54 -14.87 -8.47
CA LYS A 14 -15.57 -14.07 -7.69
C LYS A 14 -14.80 -14.84 -6.62
N LEU A 15 -15.16 -16.09 -6.32
CA LEU A 15 -14.60 -16.81 -5.16
C LEU A 15 -13.52 -17.87 -5.47
N CYS A 16 -13.14 -18.10 -6.72
CA CYS A 16 -12.22 -19.19 -7.06
C CYS A 16 -10.94 -18.72 -7.76
N LEU A 17 -10.06 -18.03 -7.03
CA LEU A 17 -8.63 -17.92 -7.39
C LEU A 17 -7.79 -18.06 -6.10
N PRO A 18 -6.91 -19.07 -5.98
CA PRO A 18 -5.97 -19.12 -4.88
C PRO A 18 -4.94 -18.01 -5.10
N CYS A 19 -5.01 -16.98 -4.27
CA CYS A 19 -4.14 -15.81 -4.39
C CYS A 19 -2.87 -16.10 -3.60
N GLU A 20 -1.99 -16.88 -4.21
CA GLU A 20 -0.73 -17.30 -3.60
C GLU A 20 0.45 -16.61 -4.28
N ALA A 21 1.45 -16.26 -3.44
CA ALA A 21 2.47 -15.21 -3.55
C ALA A 21 1.98 -13.81 -3.14
N VAL A 22 2.77 -13.17 -2.26
CA VAL A 22 2.53 -11.81 -1.74
C VAL A 22 3.73 -10.95 -2.14
N ILE A 23 3.50 -9.96 -2.97
CA ILE A 23 4.47 -8.93 -3.34
C ILE A 23 4.23 -7.73 -2.43
N VAL A 24 5.30 -7.24 -1.79
CA VAL A 24 5.28 -5.97 -1.07
C VAL A 24 5.88 -4.91 -1.98
N ALA A 25 5.05 -3.97 -2.43
CA ALA A 25 5.50 -2.80 -3.18
C ALA A 25 5.72 -1.64 -2.22
N VAL A 26 6.91 -1.06 -2.24
CA VAL A 26 7.29 0.05 -1.39
C VAL A 26 7.48 1.29 -2.24
N ILE A 27 6.86 2.39 -1.82
CA ILE A 27 6.91 3.68 -2.53
C ILE A 27 7.55 4.70 -1.60
N LEU A 28 8.65 5.30 -2.05
CA LEU A 28 9.30 6.38 -1.33
C LEU A 28 8.52 7.68 -1.59
N SER A 29 8.15 8.37 -0.52
CA SER A 29 7.39 9.64 -0.59
C SER A 29 7.87 10.63 0.48
N THR A 30 7.50 11.89 0.31
CA THR A 30 7.68 12.98 1.28
C THR A 30 6.34 13.36 1.89
N VAL A 31 6.33 14.12 2.98
CA VAL A 31 5.10 14.55 3.66
C VAL A 31 4.21 15.42 2.76
N ASP A 32 4.82 16.31 1.97
CA ASP A 32 4.13 17.23 1.06
C ASP A 32 3.37 16.54 -0.08
N HIS A 33 3.75 15.29 -0.41
CA HIS A 33 3.20 14.56 -1.55
C HIS A 33 1.92 13.76 -1.22
N LEU A 34 1.09 14.25 -0.30
CA LEU A 34 -0.20 13.64 0.05
C LEU A 34 -1.07 13.42 -1.19
N GLU A 35 -1.19 14.43 -2.05
CA GLU A 35 -2.02 14.35 -3.27
C GLU A 35 -1.52 13.27 -4.24
N TYR A 36 -0.20 13.10 -4.37
CA TYR A 36 0.38 12.05 -5.21
C TYR A 36 0.07 10.66 -4.66
N ARG A 37 0.17 10.46 -3.34
CA ARG A 37 -0.22 9.19 -2.71
C ARG A 37 -1.70 8.90 -2.93
N ASP A 38 -2.55 9.90 -2.83
CA ASP A 38 -3.98 9.77 -3.11
C ASP A 38 -4.28 9.39 -4.56
N VAL A 39 -3.57 9.95 -5.52
CA VAL A 39 -3.67 9.54 -6.94
C VAL A 39 -3.24 8.09 -7.11
N ILE A 40 -2.15 7.67 -6.46
CA ILE A 40 -1.69 6.27 -6.49
C ILE A 40 -2.78 5.33 -5.94
N ARG A 41 -3.32 5.64 -4.74
CA ARG A 41 -4.43 4.93 -4.08
C ARG A 41 -5.66 4.75 -4.97
N ARG A 42 -5.98 5.77 -5.78
CA ARG A 42 -7.16 5.78 -6.66
C ARG A 42 -6.91 5.17 -8.03
N THR A 43 -5.65 4.97 -8.42
CA THR A 43 -5.28 4.44 -9.74
C THR A 43 -4.84 2.99 -9.64
N TRP A 44 -3.57 2.70 -9.82
CA TRP A 44 -3.05 1.34 -10.00
C TRP A 44 -3.03 0.52 -8.71
N THR A 45 -3.03 1.17 -7.53
CA THR A 45 -3.17 0.48 -6.23
C THR A 45 -4.62 0.38 -5.77
N SER A 46 -5.59 0.77 -6.59
CA SER A 46 -6.99 0.67 -6.22
C SER A 46 -7.48 -0.78 -6.28
N PRO A 47 -8.08 -1.33 -5.21
CA PRO A 47 -8.73 -2.64 -5.25
C PRO A 47 -9.88 -2.72 -6.26
N LYS A 48 -10.42 -1.58 -6.70
CA LYS A 48 -11.47 -1.51 -7.74
C LYS A 48 -10.93 -1.77 -9.14
N HIS A 49 -9.66 -1.47 -9.37
CA HIS A 49 -9.03 -1.49 -10.70
C HIS A 49 -7.91 -2.53 -10.81
N SER A 50 -7.41 -3.07 -9.70
CA SER A 50 -6.37 -4.09 -9.66
C SER A 50 -6.83 -5.35 -8.91
N LYS A 51 -6.99 -6.46 -9.64
CA LYS A 51 -7.32 -7.77 -9.04
C LYS A 51 -6.23 -8.25 -8.09
N ALA A 52 -4.96 -7.97 -8.40
CA ALA A 52 -3.84 -8.38 -7.56
C ALA A 52 -3.89 -7.70 -6.19
N VAL A 53 -4.26 -6.42 -6.15
CA VAL A 53 -4.49 -5.70 -4.88
C VAL A 53 -5.76 -6.17 -4.20
N GLN A 54 -6.86 -6.32 -4.96
CA GLN A 54 -8.14 -6.79 -4.42
C GLN A 54 -8.02 -8.13 -3.70
N CYS A 55 -7.18 -9.01 -4.23
CA CYS A 55 -6.96 -10.34 -3.69
C CYS A 55 -5.80 -10.43 -2.68
N GLY A 56 -5.17 -9.30 -2.32
CA GLY A 56 -4.06 -9.27 -1.35
C GLY A 56 -2.75 -9.88 -1.86
N HIS A 57 -2.63 -10.14 -3.16
CA HIS A 57 -1.40 -10.62 -3.80
C HIS A 57 -0.34 -9.51 -3.85
N ILE A 58 -0.76 -8.25 -3.86
CA ILE A 58 0.13 -7.09 -3.75
C ILE A 58 -0.34 -6.23 -2.58
N VAL A 59 0.58 -5.94 -1.67
CA VAL A 59 0.39 -4.97 -0.58
C VAL A 59 1.32 -3.80 -0.82
N ILE A 60 0.83 -2.58 -0.61
CA ILE A 60 1.56 -1.35 -0.89
C ILE A 60 1.80 -0.59 0.42
N TYR A 61 3.03 -0.13 0.62
CA TYR A 61 3.39 0.78 1.71
C TYR A 61 4.12 2.01 1.19
N PHE A 62 3.88 3.15 1.85
CA PHE A 62 4.62 4.39 1.60
C PHE A 62 5.65 4.61 2.70
N ILE A 63 6.93 4.73 2.34
CA ILE A 63 7.98 5.13 3.29
C ILE A 63 8.12 6.65 3.28
N ILE A 64 7.97 7.26 4.44
CA ILE A 64 8.00 8.71 4.63
C ILE A 64 8.95 9.05 5.80
N ALA A 65 9.65 10.17 5.68
CA ALA A 65 10.40 10.75 6.81
C ALA A 65 9.45 11.50 7.75
N ALA A 66 9.62 11.32 9.06
CA ALA A 66 8.89 12.09 10.05
C ALA A 66 9.19 13.59 9.88
N PRO A 67 8.17 14.44 9.67
CA PRO A 67 8.37 15.88 9.62
C PRO A 67 8.77 16.38 11.01
N ARG A 68 9.60 17.44 11.03
CA ARG A 68 9.97 18.12 12.29
C ARG A 68 8.92 19.11 12.77
N ASP A 69 8.08 19.59 11.85
CA ASP A 69 7.02 20.54 12.14
C ASP A 69 5.77 19.82 12.66
N SER A 70 5.13 20.40 13.68
CA SER A 70 3.99 19.79 14.36
C SER A 70 2.71 19.78 13.51
N TYR A 71 2.54 20.75 12.60
CA TYR A 71 1.39 20.81 11.70
C TYR A 71 1.47 19.65 10.70
N ASP A 72 2.62 19.46 10.08
CA ASP A 72 2.85 18.37 9.13
C ASP A 72 2.83 17.00 9.81
N MET A 73 3.33 16.88 11.04
CA MET A 73 3.19 15.64 11.82
C MET A 73 1.73 15.31 12.11
N SER A 74 0.92 16.31 12.46
CA SER A 74 -0.51 16.11 12.73
C SER A 74 -1.26 15.64 11.47
N ARG A 75 -0.91 16.21 10.31
CA ARG A 75 -1.47 15.77 9.01
C ARG A 75 -1.08 14.34 8.66
N LEU A 76 0.18 13.98 8.90
CA LEU A 76 0.69 12.63 8.65
C LEU A 76 0.01 11.59 9.55
N ILE A 77 -0.23 11.92 10.83
CA ILE A 77 -0.97 11.07 11.76
C ILE A 77 -2.41 10.86 11.27
N ALA A 78 -3.11 11.93 10.89
CA ALA A 78 -4.47 11.82 10.36
C ALA A 78 -4.54 10.95 9.10
N GLU A 79 -3.57 11.07 8.20
CA GLU A 79 -3.46 10.19 7.03
C GLU A 79 -3.23 8.73 7.42
N GLN A 80 -2.34 8.47 8.38
CA GLN A 80 -2.05 7.12 8.85
C GLN A 80 -3.28 6.47 9.51
N GLU A 81 -4.05 7.22 10.31
CA GLU A 81 -5.30 6.74 10.89
C GLU A 81 -6.34 6.38 9.82
N GLN A 82 -6.35 7.11 8.69
CA GLN A 82 -7.29 6.88 7.61
C GLN A 82 -6.92 5.67 6.72
N TYR A 83 -5.65 5.52 6.36
CA TYR A 83 -5.23 4.55 5.34
C TYR A 83 -4.38 3.40 5.87
N ASN A 84 -3.66 3.59 6.99
CA ASN A 84 -2.81 2.59 7.63
C ASN A 84 -1.79 1.93 6.67
N ASP A 85 -1.25 2.72 5.73
CA ASP A 85 -0.32 2.29 4.68
C ASP A 85 1.02 3.03 4.73
N LEU A 86 1.27 3.84 5.76
CA LEU A 86 2.52 4.59 5.94
C LEU A 86 3.49 3.86 6.86
N ILE A 87 4.76 3.85 6.46
CA ILE A 87 5.92 3.49 7.27
C ILE A 87 6.70 4.78 7.49
N VAL A 88 6.68 5.29 8.73
CA VAL A 88 7.32 6.55 9.08
C VAL A 88 8.70 6.29 9.69
N THR A 89 9.72 6.99 9.19
CA THR A 89 11.12 6.84 9.59
C THR A 89 11.64 8.13 10.22
N ASP A 90 12.61 8.04 11.15
CA ASP A 90 13.27 9.22 11.74
C ASP A 90 14.45 9.73 10.88
N VAL A 91 14.52 9.30 9.62
CA VAL A 91 15.56 9.74 8.69
C VAL A 91 15.21 11.11 8.15
N HIS A 92 16.15 12.06 8.19
CA HIS A 92 15.93 13.39 7.63
C HIS A 92 15.69 13.32 6.11
N GLU A 93 14.60 13.94 5.66
CA GLU A 93 14.21 13.98 4.24
C GLU A 93 15.27 14.73 3.41
N SER A 94 15.94 14.02 2.51
CA SER A 94 16.82 14.59 1.50
C SER A 94 17.11 13.53 0.44
N TYR A 95 17.50 13.98 -0.76
CA TYR A 95 17.91 13.06 -1.83
C TYR A 95 19.12 12.21 -1.44
N GLU A 96 20.07 12.77 -0.69
CA GLU A 96 21.27 12.07 -0.21
C GLU A 96 20.91 10.93 0.75
N ASN A 97 19.86 11.09 1.55
CA ASN A 97 19.40 10.08 2.51
C ASN A 97 18.43 9.05 1.90
N LEU A 98 18.19 9.07 0.59
CA LEU A 98 17.27 8.13 -0.06
C LEU A 98 17.69 6.67 0.16
N VAL A 99 19.01 6.42 0.19
CA VAL A 99 19.59 5.10 0.44
C VAL A 99 19.24 4.56 1.83
N LEU A 100 19.03 5.43 2.81
CA LEU A 100 18.68 5.04 4.18
C LEU A 100 17.19 4.64 4.32
N LYS A 101 16.39 4.85 3.27
CA LYS A 101 14.98 4.46 3.22
C LYS A 101 14.74 3.15 2.46
N LEU A 102 15.77 2.62 1.80
CA LEU A 102 15.72 1.39 1.00
C LEU A 102 16.07 0.15 1.82
#